data_AF-A0A1H6A4F9-F1
#
_entry.id   AF-A0A1H6A4F9-F1
#
_cell.length_a   1.000
_cell.length_b   1.000
_cell.length_c   1.000
_cell.angle_alpha   90.00
_cell.angle_beta   90.00
_cell.angle_gamma   90.00
#
_symmetry.space_group_name_H-M   'P 1'
#
loop_
_entity.id
_entity.type
_entity.pdbx_description
1 polymer ?
#
loop_
_entity_poly.entity_id
_entity_poly.type
_entity_poly.pdbx_seq_one_letter_code
_entity_poly.pdbx_strand_id
1 'polypeptide(L)'
;MTDRRRGGEEGTASVELAAMLPTVVMIMLFSFEALMAAWTIERVENAARTGARLAGQSQDSGACVPGAQAAMPGWLNDYSASGTPSGNGVQCRVRATVPVLFPGVPLDFTVERTVTMPQG
;
A
#
# COMPACT_ATOMS: atom_id res chain seq x y z
N MET A 1 3.72 -39.34 54.95
CA MET A 1 2.63 -38.47 54.45
C MET A 1 3.08 -37.98 53.08
N THR A 2 2.38 -38.40 52.03
CA THR A 2 2.84 -38.47 50.63
C THR A 2 2.81 -37.14 49.87
N ASP A 3 3.96 -36.86 49.26
CA ASP A 3 4.33 -36.22 47.98
C ASP A 3 3.40 -35.18 47.29
N ARG A 4 4.04 -34.02 47.06
CA ARG A 4 4.05 -33.09 45.90
C ARG A 4 2.74 -32.76 45.17
N ARG A 5 2.29 -31.52 45.40
CA ARG A 5 1.61 -30.70 44.38
C ARG A 5 2.66 -29.88 43.64
N ARG A 6 3.11 -30.35 42.47
CA ARG A 6 4.09 -29.64 41.63
C ARG A 6 3.73 -29.65 40.14
N GLY A 7 2.43 -29.65 39.83
CA GLY A 7 1.90 -29.73 38.45
C GLY A 7 1.03 -28.55 38.01
N GLY A 8 1.02 -27.44 38.76
CA GLY A 8 0.17 -26.27 38.45
C GLY A 8 0.87 -25.10 37.76
N GLU A 9 2.20 -25.03 37.85
CA GLU A 9 2.99 -23.88 37.39
C GLU A 9 3.19 -23.89 35.85
N GLU A 10 3.32 -25.06 35.24
CA GLU A 10 3.55 -25.21 33.79
C GLU A 10 2.31 -24.91 32.94
N GLY A 11 1.11 -25.25 33.45
CA GLY A 11 -0.16 -24.95 32.78
C GLY A 11 -0.52 -23.47 32.82
N THR A 12 -0.16 -22.77 33.89
CA THR A 12 -0.44 -21.33 34.05
C THR A 12 0.38 -20.52 33.05
N ALA A 13 1.68 -20.79 32.93
CA ALA A 13 2.55 -20.11 31.97
C ALA A 13 2.10 -20.34 30.51
N SER A 14 1.64 -21.56 30.20
CA SER A 14 1.15 -21.92 28.86
C SER A 14 -0.15 -21.19 28.50
N VAL A 15 -1.07 -21.06 29.47
CA VAL A 15 -2.36 -20.38 29.29
C VAL A 15 -2.17 -18.85 29.21
N GLU A 16 -1.25 -18.28 29.98
CA GLU A 16 -0.93 -16.84 29.88
C GLU A 16 -0.29 -16.50 28.52
N LEU A 17 0.60 -17.35 28.00
CA LEU A 17 1.16 -17.17 26.65
C LEU A 17 0.07 -17.32 25.57
N ALA A 18 -0.83 -18.29 25.72
CA ALA A 18 -1.96 -18.47 24.80
C ALA A 18 -2.90 -17.26 24.79
N ALA A 19 -3.01 -16.54 25.91
CA ALA A 19 -3.76 -15.29 26.00
C ALA A 19 -3.04 -14.09 25.34
N MET A 20 -1.69 -14.04 25.37
CA MET A 20 -0.91 -12.98 24.69
C MET A 20 -0.81 -13.17 23.17
N LEU A 21 -0.81 -14.42 22.71
CA LEU A 21 -0.69 -14.76 21.29
C LEU A 21 -1.67 -14.02 20.37
N PRO A 22 -3.01 -13.98 20.64
CA PRO A 22 -3.94 -13.24 19.80
C PRO A 22 -3.66 -11.73 19.80
N THR A 23 -3.20 -11.15 20.91
CA THR A 23 -2.81 -9.73 20.98
C THR A 23 -1.59 -9.45 20.10
N VAL A 24 -0.55 -10.28 20.16
CA VAL A 24 0.64 -10.14 19.31
C VAL A 24 0.27 -10.30 17.84
N VAL A 25 -0.54 -11.29 17.50
CA VAL A 25 -1.04 -11.47 16.13
C VAL A 25 -1.80 -10.23 15.67
N MET A 26 -2.70 -9.67 16.49
CA MET A 26 -3.45 -8.47 16.15
C MET A 26 -2.52 -7.27 15.87
N ILE A 27 -1.50 -7.04 16.69
CA ILE A 27 -0.49 -5.99 16.45
C ILE A 27 0.29 -6.24 15.15
N MET A 28 0.65 -7.49 14.87
CA MET A 28 1.36 -7.87 13.66
C MET A 28 0.50 -7.62 12.41
N LEU A 29 -0.81 -7.92 12.47
CA LEU A 29 -1.75 -7.61 11.40
C LEU A 29 -1.87 -6.10 11.16
N PHE A 30 -2.04 -5.29 12.21
CA PHE A 30 -2.06 -3.82 12.06
C PHE A 30 -0.77 -3.27 11.44
N SER A 31 0.38 -3.80 11.86
CA SER A 31 1.68 -3.41 11.32
C SER A 31 1.82 -3.81 9.85
N PHE A 32 1.28 -4.97 9.47
CA PHE A 32 1.28 -5.46 8.10
C PHE A 32 0.38 -4.61 7.19
N GLU A 33 -0.79 -4.19 7.67
CA GLU A 33 -1.65 -3.23 6.96
C GLU A 33 -0.92 -1.89 6.72
N ALA A 34 -0.23 -1.37 7.74
CA ALA A 34 0.56 -0.13 7.61
C ALA A 34 1.72 -0.29 6.60
N LEU A 35 2.38 -1.44 6.58
CA LEU A 35 3.42 -1.78 5.60
C LEU A 35 2.86 -1.77 4.17
N MET A 36 1.72 -2.42 3.95
CA MET A 36 1.05 -2.47 2.65
C MET A 36 0.63 -1.08 2.16
N ALA A 37 0.16 -0.23 3.07
CA ALA A 37 -0.14 1.17 2.76
C ALA A 37 1.12 1.92 2.31
N ALA A 38 2.22 1.82 3.05
CA ALA A 38 3.49 2.45 2.69
C ALA A 38 4.01 1.97 1.32
N TRP A 39 3.95 0.66 1.07
CA TRP A 39 4.34 0.08 -0.22
C TRP A 39 3.50 0.61 -1.38
N THR A 40 2.19 0.77 -1.18
CA THR A 40 1.30 1.31 -2.21
C THR A 40 1.65 2.76 -2.53
N ILE A 41 1.94 3.59 -1.52
CA ILE A 41 2.35 4.98 -1.69
C ILE A 41 3.62 5.08 -2.56
N GLU A 42 4.65 4.30 -2.23
CA GLU A 42 5.92 4.29 -2.98
C GLU A 42 5.71 3.88 -4.45
N ARG A 43 4.84 2.89 -4.69
CA ARG A 43 4.56 2.40 -6.05
C ARG A 43 3.78 3.41 -6.88
N VAL A 44 2.78 4.08 -6.28
CA VAL A 44 2.01 5.15 -6.94
C VAL A 44 2.92 6.30 -7.34
N GLU A 45 3.84 6.70 -6.46
CA GLU A 45 4.79 7.77 -6.75
C GLU A 45 5.74 7.41 -7.89
N ASN A 46 6.27 6.19 -7.90
CA ASN A 46 7.13 5.73 -8.99
C ASN A 46 6.37 5.65 -10.33
N ALA A 47 5.11 5.20 -10.31
CA ALA A 47 4.24 5.17 -11.48
C ALA A 47 3.93 6.57 -12.01
N ALA A 48 3.61 7.53 -11.13
CA ALA A 48 3.36 8.92 -11.50
C ALA A 48 4.58 9.58 -12.15
N ARG A 49 5.78 9.37 -11.58
CA ARG A 49 7.03 9.90 -12.14
C ARG A 49 7.36 9.27 -13.51
N THR A 50 7.14 7.97 -13.66
CA THR A 50 7.39 7.25 -14.92
C THR A 50 6.42 7.68 -16.02
N GLY A 51 5.12 7.78 -15.70
CA GLY A 51 4.10 8.29 -16.60
C GLY A 51 4.37 9.74 -17.02
N ALA A 52 4.74 10.61 -16.08
CA ALA A 52 5.09 12.00 -16.36
C ALA A 52 6.29 12.12 -17.31
N ARG A 53 7.34 11.31 -17.09
CA ARG A 53 8.53 11.30 -17.94
C ARG A 53 8.24 10.85 -19.37
N LEU A 54 7.36 9.86 -19.54
CA LEU A 54 6.97 9.40 -20.88
C LEU A 54 6.12 10.45 -21.58
N ALA A 55 5.11 10.99 -20.90
CA ALA A 55 4.22 12.00 -21.45
C ALA A 55 4.93 13.32 -21.78
N GLY A 56 5.95 13.69 -20.99
CA GLY A 56 6.81 14.84 -21.28
C GLY A 56 7.69 14.63 -22.52
N GLN A 57 8.26 13.43 -22.72
CA GLN A 57 9.09 13.11 -23.89
C GLN A 57 8.29 13.04 -25.18
N SER A 58 7.08 12.46 -25.13
CA SER A 58 6.21 12.35 -26.31
C SER A 58 5.43 13.63 -26.59
N GLN A 59 5.47 14.62 -25.70
CA GLN A 59 4.58 15.79 -25.68
C GLN A 59 3.09 15.42 -25.81
N ASP A 60 2.75 14.20 -25.40
CA ASP A 60 1.42 13.61 -25.50
C ASP A 60 0.94 13.20 -24.13
N SER A 61 -0.10 13.88 -23.64
CA SER A 61 -0.79 13.54 -22.41
C SER A 61 -1.35 12.12 -22.40
N GLY A 62 -1.66 11.54 -23.57
CA GLY A 62 -2.14 10.17 -23.73
C GLY A 62 -1.11 9.12 -23.30
N ALA A 63 0.19 9.41 -23.43
CA ALA A 63 1.26 8.49 -23.04
C ALA A 63 1.43 8.34 -21.51
N CYS A 64 0.76 9.20 -20.73
CA CYS A 64 0.79 9.13 -19.28
C CYS A 64 0.20 7.82 -18.73
N VAL A 65 -0.95 7.42 -19.29
CA VAL A 65 -1.70 6.23 -18.86
C VAL A 65 -0.92 4.93 -19.08
N PRO A 66 -0.43 4.62 -20.30
CA PRO A 66 0.35 3.39 -20.52
C PRO A 66 1.67 3.40 -19.75
N GLY A 67 2.29 4.58 -19.57
CA GLY A 67 3.52 4.72 -18.78
C GLY A 67 3.33 4.46 -17.29
N ALA A 68 2.24 4.96 -16.72
CA ALA A 68 1.89 4.69 -15.32
C ALA A 68 1.49 3.23 -15.12
N GLN A 69 0.72 2.64 -16.05
CA GLN A 69 0.30 1.23 -16.00
C GLN A 69 1.49 0.27 -16.05
N ALA A 70 2.46 0.52 -16.93
CA ALA A 70 3.65 -0.33 -17.05
C ALA A 70 4.50 -0.35 -15.76
N ALA A 71 4.42 0.70 -14.94
CA ALA A 71 5.13 0.81 -13.67
C ALA A 71 4.35 0.21 -12.49
N MET A 72 3.08 -0.18 -12.68
CA MET A 72 2.25 -0.76 -11.63
C MET A 72 2.36 -2.28 -11.57
N PRO A 73 2.35 -2.87 -10.36
CA PRO A 73 2.38 -4.31 -10.21
C PRO A 73 1.00 -4.94 -10.49
N GLY A 74 0.97 -6.10 -11.15
CA GLY A 74 -0.28 -6.76 -11.56
C GLY A 74 -1.19 -7.29 -10.44
N TRP A 75 -0.77 -7.20 -9.18
CA TRP A 75 -1.63 -7.51 -8.03
C TRP A 75 -2.46 -6.31 -7.56
N LEU A 76 -2.10 -5.09 -7.97
CA LEU A 76 -2.81 -3.87 -7.64
C LEU A 76 -3.82 -3.58 -8.75
N ASN A 77 -5.06 -4.04 -8.58
CA ASN A 77 -6.10 -3.96 -9.61
C ASN A 77 -6.95 -2.69 -9.53
N ASP A 78 -6.95 -2.00 -8.39
CA ASP A 78 -7.74 -0.77 -8.19
C ASP A 78 -6.86 0.48 -8.25
N TYR A 79 -6.71 0.99 -9.46
CA TYR A 79 -5.99 2.22 -9.74
C TYR A 79 -6.58 2.97 -10.94
N SER A 80 -6.28 4.26 -11.03
CA SER A 80 -6.58 5.08 -12.18
C SER A 80 -5.39 6.00 -12.50
N ALA A 81 -5.12 6.19 -13.78
CA ALA A 81 -4.14 7.14 -14.27
C ALA A 81 -4.81 8.04 -15.30
N SER A 82 -4.50 9.34 -15.28
CA SER A 82 -4.95 10.30 -16.28
C SER A 82 -3.82 11.27 -16.61
N GLY A 83 -3.71 11.61 -17.89
CA GLY A 83 -2.85 12.68 -18.37
C GLY A 83 -3.71 13.84 -18.86
N THR A 84 -3.38 15.06 -18.48
CA THR A 84 -4.05 16.27 -18.97
C THR A 84 -3.00 17.27 -19.47
N PRO A 85 -3.25 17.97 -20.58
CA PRO A 85 -2.47 19.13 -20.97
C PRO A 85 -2.49 20.18 -19.85
N SER A 86 -1.36 20.82 -19.55
CA SER A 86 -1.27 21.83 -18.49
C SER A 86 -0.36 22.97 -18.92
N GLY A 87 -0.94 24.06 -19.40
CA GLY A 87 -0.19 25.23 -19.90
C GLY A 87 0.79 24.82 -20.99
N ASN A 88 2.08 25.11 -20.77
CA ASN A 88 3.18 24.69 -21.64
C ASN A 88 3.75 23.33 -21.19
N GLY A 89 2.91 22.36 -20.87
CA GLY A 89 3.31 21.20 -20.08
C GLY A 89 2.34 20.04 -20.15
N VAL A 90 2.74 18.90 -19.57
CA VAL A 90 1.89 17.73 -19.41
C VAL A 90 1.77 17.41 -17.92
N GLN A 91 0.53 17.28 -17.45
CA GLN A 91 0.23 16.85 -16.09
C GLN A 91 -0.19 15.38 -16.10
N CYS A 92 0.40 14.60 -15.20
CA CYS A 92 0.13 13.20 -14.98
C CYS A 92 -0.40 12.99 -13.57
N ARG A 93 -1.63 12.47 -13.46
CA ARG A 93 -2.27 12.12 -12.20
C ARG A 93 -2.43 10.62 -12.10
N VAL A 94 -1.92 10.04 -11.02
CA VAL A 94 -2.03 8.62 -10.72
C VAL A 94 -2.65 8.46 -9.34
N ARG A 95 -3.67 7.62 -9.26
CA ARG A 95 -4.41 7.29 -8.05
C ARG A 95 -4.45 5.77 -7.91
N ALA A 96 -4.16 5.27 -6.71
CA ALA A 96 -4.40 3.86 -6.40
C ALA A 96 -5.00 3.70 -5.01
N THR A 97 -5.83 2.69 -4.86
CA THR A 97 -6.43 2.31 -3.58
C THR A 97 -5.52 1.31 -2.89
N VAL A 98 -5.23 1.51 -1.60
CA VAL A 98 -4.50 0.52 -0.81
C VAL A 98 -5.38 -0.71 -0.65
N PRO A 99 -4.91 -1.92 -1.03
CA PRO A 99 -5.70 -3.12 -0.83
C PRO A 99 -5.76 -3.45 0.67
N VAL A 100 -6.98 -3.44 1.21
CA VAL A 100 -7.28 -3.86 2.59
C VAL A 100 -7.27 -5.38 2.64
N LEU A 101 -6.49 -5.98 3.55
CA LEU A 101 -6.39 -7.44 3.64
C LEU A 101 -7.54 -8.07 4.43
N PHE A 102 -8.13 -7.33 5.37
CA PHE A 102 -9.26 -7.81 6.18
C PHE A 102 -10.55 -7.04 5.87
N PRO A 103 -11.58 -7.69 5.28
CA PRO A 103 -12.90 -7.09 5.12
C PRO A 103 -13.55 -6.91 6.49
N GLY A 104 -13.38 -5.73 7.08
CA GLY A 104 -13.84 -5.42 8.45
C GLY A 104 -13.02 -4.33 9.17
N VAL A 105 -11.84 -3.97 8.65
CA VAL A 105 -11.06 -2.82 9.13
C VAL A 105 -11.29 -1.65 8.16
N PRO A 106 -11.71 -0.45 8.62
CA PRO A 106 -11.96 0.71 7.76
C PRO A 106 -10.63 1.40 7.37
N LEU A 107 -9.79 0.69 6.61
CA LEU A 107 -8.53 1.23 6.05
C LEU A 107 -8.61 1.40 4.53
N ASP A 108 -9.79 1.78 4.04
CA ASP A 108 -10.04 2.18 2.66
C ASP A 108 -9.38 3.54 2.35
N PHE A 109 -8.05 3.52 2.23
CA PHE A 109 -7.26 4.70 1.89
C PHE A 109 -6.95 4.75 0.41
N THR A 110 -7.40 5.84 -0.24
CA THR A 110 -7.04 6.16 -1.62
C THR A 110 -5.84 7.10 -1.62
N VAL A 111 -4.76 6.72 -2.30
CA VAL A 111 -3.57 7.55 -2.47
C VAL A 111 -3.61 8.20 -3.86
N GLU A 112 -3.58 9.53 -3.91
CA GLU A 112 -3.51 10.29 -5.16
C GLU A 112 -2.19 11.07 -5.23
N ARG A 113 -1.50 10.98 -6.37
CA ARG A 113 -0.33 11.81 -6.68
C ARG A 113 -0.44 12.42 -8.07
N THR A 114 -0.19 13.72 -8.14
CA THR A 114 -0.16 14.50 -9.38
C THR A 114 1.25 15.03 -9.60
N VAL A 115 1.78 14.85 -10.81
CA VAL A 115 3.09 15.33 -11.24
C VAL A 115 2.89 16.16 -12.51
N THR A 116 3.44 17.38 -12.55
CA THR A 116 3.40 18.24 -13.74
C THR A 116 4.82 18.37 -14.30
N MET A 117 4.99 18.09 -15.59
CA MET A 117 6.24 18.38 -16.32
C MET A 117 6.06 19.58 -17.25
N PRO A 118 6.92 20.61 -17.16
CA PRO A 118 6.98 21.67 -18.16
C PRO A 118 7.59 21.13 -19.47
N GLN A 119 7.10 21.61 -20.61
CA GLN A 119 7.74 21.44 -21.91
C GLN A 119 8.98 22.34 -21.93
N GLY A 120 10.13 21.72 -22.15
CA GLY A 120 11.38 22.42 -22.47
C GLY A 120 11.45 22.76 -23.94
#